data_AF-A0A530B1R8-F1
#
_entry.id   AF-A0A530B1R8-F1
#
_cell.length_a   1.000
_cell.length_b   1.000
_cell.length_c   1.000
_cell.angle_alpha   90.00
_cell.angle_beta   90.00
_cell.angle_gamma   90.00
#
_symmetry.space_group_name_H-M   'P 1'
#
loop_
_entity.id
_entity.type
_entity.pdbx_description
1 polymer ?
#
loop_
_entity_poly.entity_id
_entity_poly.type
_entity_poly.pdbx_seq_one_letter_code
_entity_poly.pdbx_strand_id
1 'polypeptide(L)'
;MVKRRSSLGFLGLFGRSGDLRQLDDALRKADLHPALVPEGVKLTIVNLMNDRWPDEPPADAYSSVAQLCGYCVAGPDVFEQANGR
;
A
#
# COMPACT_ATOMS: atom_id res chain seq x y z
N MET A 1 26.18 15.07 -0.58
CA MET A 1 25.00 14.19 -0.72
C MET A 1 23.79 14.91 -0.16
N VAL A 2 22.87 15.32 -1.02
CA VAL A 2 21.70 16.12 -0.64
C VAL A 2 20.67 15.19 0.00
N LYS A 3 20.45 15.35 1.31
CA LYS A 3 19.38 14.70 2.07
C LYS A 3 18.06 15.20 1.48
N ARG A 4 17.35 14.35 0.72
CA ARG A 4 15.95 14.62 0.33
C ARG A 4 15.14 14.67 1.63
N ARG A 5 15.03 15.87 2.20
CA ARG A 5 13.92 16.20 3.09
C ARG A 5 12.74 16.29 2.14
N SER A 6 12.08 15.16 1.89
CA SER A 6 10.72 15.17 1.37
C SER A 6 9.96 16.11 2.28
N SER A 7 9.64 17.26 1.71
CA SER A 7 9.01 18.38 2.37
C SER A 7 7.82 17.86 3.15
N LEU A 8 7.87 18.04 4.47
CA LEU A 8 6.71 18.20 5.34
C LEU A 8 5.82 19.31 4.76
N GLY A 9 5.07 19.00 3.71
CA GLY A 9 4.17 19.91 3.05
C GLY A 9 2.83 19.85 3.75
N PHE A 10 2.63 20.73 4.74
CA PHE A 10 1.33 21.21 5.22
C PHE A 10 0.32 20.12 5.68
N LEU A 11 0.45 19.64 6.93
CA LEU A 11 -0.55 18.87 7.71
C LEU A 11 -0.81 17.38 7.34
N GLY A 12 0.19 16.60 6.97
CA GLY A 12 0.07 15.12 6.88
C GLY A 12 -0.82 14.58 5.73
N LEU A 13 -1.50 15.46 5.00
CA LEU A 13 -2.37 15.08 3.87
C LEU A 13 -1.59 14.80 2.57
N PHE A 14 -0.50 15.52 2.32
CA PHE A 14 0.27 15.36 1.08
C PHE A 14 1.10 14.07 1.04
N GLY A 15 1.59 13.58 2.19
CA GLY A 15 2.21 12.25 2.31
C GLY A 15 1.18 11.14 2.13
N ARG A 16 0.03 11.27 2.78
CA ARG A 16 -1.08 10.31 2.69
C ARG A 16 -1.58 10.10 1.26
N SER A 17 -1.65 11.15 0.44
CA SER A 17 -1.98 11.02 -0.99
C SER A 17 -0.93 10.23 -1.78
N GLY A 18 0.35 10.42 -1.48
CA GLY A 18 1.45 9.64 -2.05
C GLY A 18 1.41 8.18 -1.63
N ASP A 19 1.22 7.90 -0.35
CA ASP A 19 1.15 6.55 0.21
C ASP A 19 -0.06 5.78 -0.32
N LEU A 20 -1.21 6.45 -0.45
CA LEU A 20 -2.40 5.86 -1.07
C LEU A 20 -2.17 5.51 -2.53
N ARG A 21 -1.46 6.36 -3.27
CA ARG A 21 -1.12 6.08 -4.67
C ARG A 21 -0.15 4.90 -4.78
N GLN A 22 0.85 4.83 -3.90
CA GLN A 22 1.76 3.69 -3.84
C GLN A 22 1.03 2.40 -3.50
N LEU A 23 0.09 2.45 -2.55
CA LEU A 23 -0.77 1.33 -2.20
C LEU A 23 -1.68 0.91 -3.37
N ASP A 24 -2.35 1.85 -4.03
CA ASP A 24 -3.21 1.58 -5.19
C ASP A 24 -2.41 0.94 -6.34
N ASP A 25 -1.20 1.42 -6.61
CA ASP A 25 -0.30 0.84 -7.62
C ASP A 25 0.14 -0.58 -7.23
N ALA A 26 0.40 -0.83 -5.95
CA ALA A 26 0.76 -2.16 -5.45
C ALA A 26 -0.42 -3.13 -5.50
N LEU A 27 -1.64 -2.67 -5.15
CA LEU A 27 -2.87 -3.47 -5.26
C LEU A 27 -3.12 -3.92 -6.70
N ARG A 28 -2.97 -3.01 -7.68
CA ARG A 28 -3.07 -3.38 -9.10
C ARG A 28 -2.06 -4.43 -9.52
N LYS A 29 -0.82 -4.36 -9.02
CA LYS A 29 0.23 -5.34 -9.32
C LYS A 29 -0.02 -6.70 -8.65
N ALA A 30 -0.85 -6.75 -7.62
CA ALA A 30 -1.27 -7.96 -6.93
C ALA A 30 -2.60 -8.51 -7.45
N ASP A 31 -3.01 -8.12 -8.66
CA ASP A 31 -4.28 -8.48 -9.31
C ASP A 31 -5.55 -8.08 -8.52
N LEU A 32 -5.44 -7.10 -7.62
CA LEU A 32 -6.56 -6.54 -6.87
C LEU A 32 -6.86 -5.11 -7.36
N HIS A 33 -8.00 -4.93 -8.02
CA HIS A 33 -8.41 -3.60 -8.47
C HIS A 33 -8.67 -2.67 -7.26
N PRO A 34 -8.02 -1.49 -7.16
CA PRO A 34 -8.11 -0.65 -5.96
C PRO A 34 -9.52 -0.19 -5.57
N ALA A 35 -10.44 -0.11 -6.53
CA ALA A 35 -11.84 0.22 -6.27
C ALA A 35 -12.63 -0.88 -5.53
N LEU A 36 -12.08 -2.11 -5.49
CA LEU A 36 -12.65 -3.21 -4.70
C LEU A 36 -12.28 -3.09 -3.21
N VAL A 37 -11.29 -2.26 -2.89
CA VAL A 37 -10.87 -2.01 -1.51
C VAL A 37 -11.55 -0.73 -1.01
N PRO A 38 -12.37 -0.80 0.05
CA PRO A 38 -12.98 0.39 0.63
C PRO A 38 -11.92 1.40 1.07
N GLU A 39 -12.20 2.69 0.87
CA GLU A 39 -11.23 3.74 1.17
C GLU A 39 -10.79 3.71 2.64
N GLY A 40 -11.70 3.43 3.58
CA GLY A 40 -11.35 3.27 4.99
C GLY A 40 -10.29 2.20 5.24
N VAL A 41 -10.32 1.09 4.49
CA VAL A 41 -9.33 0.01 4.59
C VAL A 41 -7.96 0.49 4.09
N LYS A 42 -7.92 1.19 2.96
CA LYS A 42 -6.68 1.76 2.43
C LYS A 42 -6.03 2.75 3.41
N LEU A 43 -6.85 3.58 4.04
CA LEU A 43 -6.39 4.51 5.08
C LEU A 43 -5.84 3.80 6.31
N THR A 44 -6.52 2.76 6.78
CA THR A 44 -6.02 1.94 7.90
C THR A 44 -4.68 1.28 7.55
N ILE A 45 -4.55 0.73 6.35
CA ILE A 45 -3.30 0.12 5.87
C ILE A 45 -2.16 1.14 5.89
N VAL A 46 -2.36 2.31 5.28
CA VAL A 46 -1.34 3.38 5.24
C VAL A 46 -0.96 3.85 6.66
N ASN A 47 -1.93 4.02 7.55
CA ASN A 47 -1.67 4.40 8.94
C ASN A 47 -0.81 3.34 9.65
N LEU A 48 -1.16 2.05 9.52
CA LEU A 48 -0.38 0.95 10.10
C LEU A 48 1.04 0.87 9.53
N MET A 49 1.22 1.16 8.23
CA MET A 49 2.54 1.23 7.61
C MET A 49 3.38 2.38 8.17
N ASN A 50 2.77 3.57 8.33
CA ASN A 50 3.44 4.74 8.89
C ASN A 50 3.79 4.57 10.37
N ASP A 51 2.95 3.86 11.14
CA ASP A 51 3.25 3.51 12.53
C ASP A 51 4.45 2.55 12.63
N ARG A 52 4.61 1.65 11.65
CA ARG A 52 5.71 0.67 11.60
C ARG A 52 7.01 1.29 11.07
N TRP A 53 6.92 2.16 10.08
CA TRP A 53 8.04 2.81 9.41
C TRP A 53 7.83 4.33 9.44
N PRO A 54 8.36 5.03 10.46
CA PRO A 54 8.21 6.48 10.58
C PRO A 54 9.02 7.28 9.54
N ASP A 55 9.95 6.63 8.85
CA ASP A 55 10.69 7.19 7.70
C ASP A 55 10.14 6.63 6.38
N GLU A 56 10.96 5.92 5.59
CA GLU A 56 10.55 5.31 4.32
C GLU A 56 10.38 3.80 4.50
N PRO A 57 9.24 3.20 4.12
CA PRO A 57 9.10 1.76 4.10
C PRO A 57 10.06 1.13 3.08
N PRO A 58 10.51 -0.12 3.30
CA PRO A 58 11.33 -0.81 2.31
C PRO A 58 10.54 -1.03 1.00
N ALA A 59 11.25 -1.10 -0.13
CA ALA A 59 10.64 -1.06 -1.46
C ALA A 59 9.62 -2.19 -1.74
N ASP A 60 9.72 -3.30 -1.01
CA ASP A 60 8.87 -4.48 -1.09
C ASP A 60 7.69 -4.47 -0.11
N ALA A 61 7.62 -3.50 0.83
CA ALA A 61 6.57 -3.44 1.85
C ALA A 61 5.19 -3.27 1.23
N TYR A 62 5.01 -2.31 0.33
CA TYR A 62 3.72 -2.10 -0.35
C TYR A 62 3.30 -3.32 -1.17
N SER A 63 4.25 -4.01 -1.80
CA SER A 63 3.96 -5.25 -2.55
C SER A 63 3.47 -6.35 -1.62
N SER A 64 4.15 -6.56 -0.49
CA SER A 64 3.80 -7.59 0.48
C SER A 64 2.42 -7.33 1.11
N VAL A 65 2.15 -6.07 1.46
CA VAL A 65 0.86 -5.65 2.01
C VAL A 65 -0.26 -5.78 0.98
N ALA A 66 -0.01 -5.41 -0.28
CA ALA A 66 -0.98 -5.56 -1.35
C ALA A 66 -1.32 -7.03 -1.62
N GLN A 67 -0.32 -7.93 -1.60
CA GLN A 67 -0.54 -9.37 -1.73
C GLN A 67 -1.37 -9.93 -0.57
N LEU A 68 -1.07 -9.54 0.67
CA LEU A 68 -1.88 -9.93 1.82
C LEU A 68 -3.32 -9.44 1.70
N CYS A 69 -3.52 -8.19 1.26
CA CYS A 69 -4.84 -7.63 1.03
C CYS A 69 -5.58 -8.39 -0.09
N GLY A 70 -4.88 -8.69 -1.19
CA GLY A 70 -5.34 -9.55 -2.28
C GLY A 70 -5.85 -10.90 -1.78
N TYR A 71 -5.04 -11.57 -0.97
CA TYR A 71 -5.41 -12.86 -0.36
C TYR A 71 -6.67 -12.75 0.51
N CYS A 72 -6.75 -11.73 1.37
CA CYS A 72 -7.92 -11.53 2.23
C CYS A 72 -9.21 -11.22 1.47
N VAL A 73 -9.13 -10.57 0.30
CA VAL A 73 -10.31 -10.19 -0.51
C VAL A 73 -10.71 -11.32 -1.46
N ALA A 74 -9.75 -11.92 -2.15
CA ALA A 74 -10.00 -12.93 -3.18
C ALA A 74 -10.23 -14.33 -2.60
N GLY A 75 -9.69 -14.61 -1.41
CA GLY A 75 -9.62 -15.96 -0.85
C GLY A 75 -8.51 -16.79 -1.49
N PRO A 76 -8.21 -17.98 -0.93
CA PRO A 76 -7.04 -18.78 -1.30
C PRO A 76 -7.07 -19.24 -2.76
N ASP A 77 -8.19 -19.79 -3.23
CA ASP A 77 -8.28 -20.39 -4.58
C ASP A 77 -8.07 -19.36 -5.71
N VAL A 78 -8.64 -18.17 -5.56
CA VAL A 78 -8.54 -17.09 -6.55
C VAL A 78 -7.18 -16.41 -6.48
N PHE A 79 -6.63 -16.27 -5.27
CA PHE A 79 -5.31 -15.69 -5.07
C PHE A 79 -4.20 -16.56 -5.67
N GLU A 80 -4.25 -17.88 -5.47
CA GLU A 80 -3.28 -18.83 -6.05
C GLU A 80 -3.36 -18.87 -7.58
N GLN A 81 -4.54 -18.76 -8.19
CA GLN A 81 -4.66 -18.71 -9.65
C GLN A 81 -4.03 -17.45 -10.27
N ALA A 82 -4.05 -16.32 -9.56
CA ALA A 82 -3.50 -15.06 -10.04
C ALA A 82 -2.01 -14.88 -9.70
N ASN A 83 -1.57 -15.38 -8.54
CA ASN A 83 -0.22 -15.13 -8.00
C ASN A 83 0.66 -16.41 -7.88
N GLY A 84 0.10 -17.59 -8.14
CA GLY A 84 0.80 -18.86 -8.10
C GLY A 84 1.80 -18.99 -9.25
N ARG A 85 3.08 -19.11 -8.90
CA ARG A 85 4.16 -19.45 -9.82
C ARG A 85 4.21 -20.94 -10.10
#